data_AF-A0A7S4VYS5-F1
#
_entry.id   AF-A0A7S4VYS5-F1
#
_cell.length_a   1.000
_cell.length_b   1.000
_cell.length_c   1.000
_cell.angle_alpha   90.00
_cell.angle_beta   90.00
_cell.angle_gamma   90.00
#
_symmetry.space_group_name_H-M   'P 1'
#
loop_
_entity.id
_entity.type
_entity.pdbx_description
1 polymer ?
#
loop_
_entity_poly.entity_id
_entity_poly.type
_entity_poly.pdbx_seq_one_letter_code
_entity_poly.pdbx_strand_id
1 'polypeptide(L)'
;TYAGLAVASAMEGAAGFGIAVLFSCAAGGQQVIGEVTNLAFLKAFPPELIGAWGAGTGISGVLGGGMYILLSGPLGLPNMVVFCLMLPTALPYWAAFHYLHREATRGKEGASLAKVAGGTLALARVGGDFGPREQLQPSEALVAPATWANIRTAFRCSGLVMFNLVAVYVFERAVFPGLADRETLCSSKEWYATMWTCYCIGVTLSRLSVAIFRIERVWLVTVLQLANVLGWVAEVHSGRIRGALPEEHGL
;
A
#
# COMPACT_ATOMS: atom_id res chain seq x y z
N THR A 1 -14.82 -2.37 10.94
CA THR A 1 -13.65 -1.55 11.28
C THR A 1 -14.04 -0.10 11.58
N TYR A 2 -14.54 0.67 10.61
CA TYR A 2 -14.95 2.08 10.87
C TYR A 2 -15.98 2.24 12.00
N ALA A 3 -17.00 1.39 12.08
CA ALA A 3 -17.98 1.44 13.18
C ALA A 3 -17.32 1.20 14.56
N GLY A 4 -16.36 0.27 14.62
CA GLY A 4 -15.61 0.00 15.85
C GLY A 4 -14.69 1.14 16.26
N LEU A 5 -14.05 1.80 15.28
CA LEU A 5 -13.24 3.01 15.52
C LEU A 5 -14.10 4.21 15.92
N ALA A 6 -15.32 4.34 15.39
CA ALA A 6 -16.28 5.36 15.80
C ALA A 6 -16.66 5.20 17.27
N VAL A 7 -17.03 3.98 17.68
CA VAL A 7 -17.34 3.66 19.09
C VAL A 7 -16.12 3.91 19.98
N ALA A 8 -14.94 3.45 19.57
CA ALA A 8 -13.70 3.67 20.32
C ALA A 8 -13.40 5.16 20.52
N SER A 9 -13.63 5.98 19.49
CA SER A 9 -13.38 7.43 19.55
C SER A 9 -14.35 8.22 20.43
N ALA A 10 -15.49 7.63 20.78
CA ALA A 10 -16.49 8.22 21.67
C ALA A 10 -16.33 7.79 23.13
N MET A 11 -15.47 6.78 23.40
CA MET A 11 -15.22 6.25 24.73
C MET A 11 -13.93 6.84 25.31
N GLU A 12 -14.02 7.33 26.54
CA GLU A 12 -12.85 7.79 27.30
C GLU A 12 -12.20 6.64 28.09
N GLY A 13 -10.90 6.77 28.37
CA GLY A 13 -10.15 5.85 29.21
C GLY A 13 -9.65 4.57 28.51
N ALA A 14 -9.18 3.61 29.32
CA ALA A 14 -8.48 2.42 28.86
C ALA A 14 -9.34 1.51 27.95
N ALA A 15 -10.66 1.50 28.15
CA ALA A 15 -11.58 0.71 27.35
C ALA A 15 -11.66 1.22 25.90
N GLY A 16 -11.78 2.54 25.70
CA GLY A 16 -11.76 3.15 24.36
C GLY A 16 -10.45 2.88 23.61
N PHE A 17 -9.32 3.02 24.32
CA PHE A 17 -8.01 2.68 23.75
C PHE A 17 -7.90 1.20 23.34
N GLY A 18 -8.33 0.26 24.19
CA GLY A 18 -8.31 -1.17 23.87
C GLY A 18 -9.14 -1.52 22.63
N ILE A 19 -10.33 -0.93 22.49
CA ILE A 19 -11.19 -1.11 21.31
C ILE A 19 -10.54 -0.50 20.07
N ALA A 20 -9.92 0.69 20.19
CA ALA A 20 -9.22 1.33 19.09
C ALA A 20 -8.07 0.46 18.56
N VAL A 21 -7.28 -0.13 19.47
CA VAL A 21 -6.18 -1.05 19.11
C VAL A 21 -6.73 -2.29 18.40
N LEU A 22 -7.75 -2.94 18.96
CA LEU A 22 -8.35 -4.14 18.38
C LEU A 22 -8.85 -3.91 16.96
N PHE A 23 -9.60 -2.83 16.72
CA PHE A 23 -10.12 -2.53 15.39
C PHE A 23 -9.05 -2.03 14.42
N SER A 24 -8.00 -1.37 14.91
CA SER A 24 -6.83 -1.00 14.09
C SER A 24 -6.05 -2.24 13.62
N CYS A 25 -5.84 -3.23 14.50
CA CYS A 25 -5.24 -4.51 14.15
C CYS A 25 -6.10 -5.27 13.15
N ALA A 26 -7.42 -5.30 13.35
CA ALA A 26 -8.35 -5.90 12.39
C ALA A 26 -8.28 -5.21 11.01
N ALA A 27 -8.20 -3.88 10.98
CA ALA A 27 -8.02 -3.12 9.74
C ALA A 27 -6.75 -3.53 8.98
N GLY A 28 -5.62 -3.61 9.71
CA GLY A 28 -4.34 -4.03 9.13
C GLY A 28 -4.39 -5.46 8.60
N GLY A 29 -4.98 -6.39 9.35
CA GLY A 29 -5.17 -7.77 8.89
C GLY A 29 -6.02 -7.87 7.62
N GLN A 30 -7.13 -7.14 7.55
CA GLN A 30 -7.97 -7.06 6.35
C GLN A 30 -7.20 -6.52 5.14
N GLN A 31 -6.41 -5.47 5.34
CA GLN A 31 -5.57 -4.89 4.28
C GLN A 31 -4.55 -5.91 3.75
N VAL A 32 -3.83 -6.61 4.63
CA VAL A 32 -2.83 -7.61 4.22
C VAL A 32 -3.48 -8.74 3.42
N ILE A 33 -4.61 -9.26 3.89
CA ILE A 33 -5.34 -10.33 3.19
C ILE A 33 -5.80 -9.84 1.80
N GLY A 34 -6.37 -8.64 1.72
CA GLY A 34 -6.82 -8.05 0.46
C GLY A 34 -5.67 -7.84 -0.53
N GLU A 35 -4.54 -7.32 -0.06
CA GLU A 35 -3.35 -7.06 -0.87
C GLU A 35 -2.73 -8.34 -1.43
N VAL A 36 -2.48 -9.35 -0.58
CA VAL A 36 -1.91 -10.63 -1.01
C VAL A 36 -2.83 -11.34 -2.00
N THR A 37 -4.14 -11.34 -1.74
CA THR A 37 -5.12 -11.97 -2.61
C THR A 37 -5.18 -11.28 -3.97
N ASN A 38 -5.24 -9.94 -3.98
CA ASN A 38 -5.33 -9.20 -5.23
C ASN A 38 -4.05 -9.31 -6.06
N LEU A 39 -2.87 -9.26 -5.43
CA LEU A 39 -1.59 -9.48 -6.10
C LEU A 39 -1.46 -10.90 -6.66
N ALA A 40 -2.03 -11.91 -6.00
CA ALA A 40 -2.07 -13.27 -6.52
C ALA A 40 -2.87 -13.34 -7.83
N PHE A 41 -4.03 -12.67 -7.90
CA PHE A 41 -4.84 -12.60 -9.12
C PHE A 41 -4.17 -11.77 -10.23
N LEU A 42 -3.50 -10.67 -9.90
CA LEU A 42 -2.83 -9.82 -10.89
C LEU A 42 -1.73 -10.53 -11.67
N LYS A 43 -1.20 -11.66 -11.18
CA LYS A 43 -0.26 -12.51 -11.95
C LYS A 43 -0.85 -13.06 -13.24
N ALA A 44 -2.18 -13.22 -13.29
CA ALA A 44 -2.91 -13.69 -14.46
C ALA A 44 -3.10 -12.62 -15.55
N PHE A 45 -2.75 -11.36 -15.25
CA PHE A 45 -3.04 -10.21 -16.09
C PHE A 45 -1.75 -9.52 -16.60
N PRO A 46 -1.86 -8.65 -17.62
CA PRO A 46 -0.73 -7.87 -18.11
C PRO A 46 -0.07 -7.05 -16.99
N PRO A 47 1.27 -6.92 -17.00
CA PRO A 47 2.04 -6.28 -15.93
C PRO A 47 1.68 -4.80 -15.71
N GLU A 48 1.08 -4.14 -16.71
CA GLU A 48 0.61 -2.76 -16.62
C GLU A 48 -0.51 -2.58 -15.58
N LEU A 49 -1.32 -3.61 -15.33
CA LEU A 49 -2.38 -3.58 -14.32
C LEU A 49 -1.84 -3.52 -12.88
N ILE A 50 -0.60 -3.99 -12.65
CA ILE A 50 0.06 -3.91 -11.34
C ILE A 50 0.35 -2.43 -11.00
N GLY A 51 0.76 -1.64 -12.00
CA GLY A 51 0.96 -0.20 -11.85
C GLY A 51 -0.34 0.54 -11.54
N ALA A 52 -1.42 0.22 -12.25
CA ALA A 52 -2.75 0.80 -12.01
C ALA A 52 -3.29 0.48 -10.61
N TRP A 53 -3.12 -0.76 -10.14
CA TRP A 53 -3.47 -1.14 -8.77
C TRP A 53 -2.64 -0.39 -7.71
N GLY A 54 -1.33 -0.28 -7.95
CA GLY A 54 -0.43 0.49 -7.09
C GLY A 54 -0.82 1.98 -7.00
N ALA A 55 -1.22 2.58 -8.12
CA ALA A 55 -1.71 3.95 -8.18
C ALA A 55 -3.05 4.13 -7.46
N GLY A 56 -4.01 3.22 -7.68
CA GLY A 56 -5.34 3.28 -7.05
C GLY A 56 -5.27 3.22 -5.52
N THR A 57 -4.42 2.35 -4.97
CA THR A 57 -4.19 2.29 -3.51
C THR A 57 -3.53 3.57 -2.97
N GLY A 58 -2.60 4.17 -3.72
CA GLY A 58 -2.04 5.49 -3.38
C GLY A 58 -3.08 6.61 -3.34
N ILE A 59 -3.86 6.75 -4.42
CA ILE A 59 -4.93 7.76 -4.53
C ILE A 59 -5.95 7.59 -3.41
N SER A 60 -6.31 6.34 -3.08
CA SER A 60 -7.24 6.07 -1.97
C SER A 60 -6.70 6.55 -0.62
N GLY A 61 -5.38 6.47 -0.38
CA GLY A 61 -4.74 7.01 0.81
C GLY A 61 -4.78 8.54 0.87
N VAL A 62 -4.57 9.22 -0.27
CA VAL A 62 -4.67 10.69 -0.39
C VAL A 62 -6.10 11.15 -0.15
N LEU A 63 -7.07 10.52 -0.80
CA LEU A 63 -8.49 10.86 -0.63
C LEU A 63 -8.97 10.57 0.79
N GLY A 64 -8.57 9.44 1.38
CA GLY A 64 -8.93 9.07 2.75
C GLY A 64 -8.38 10.06 3.79
N GLY A 65 -7.09 10.37 3.71
CA GLY A 65 -6.44 11.35 4.58
C GLY A 65 -6.99 12.76 4.39
N GLY A 66 -7.14 13.19 3.13
CA GLY A 66 -7.71 14.50 2.79
C GLY A 66 -9.16 14.66 3.24
N MET A 67 -10.00 13.64 3.08
CA MET A 67 -11.37 13.66 3.60
C MET A 67 -11.39 13.76 5.12
N TYR A 68 -10.52 13.04 5.83
CA TYR A 68 -10.42 13.17 7.29
C TYR A 68 -10.06 14.60 7.70
N ILE A 69 -9.01 15.19 7.12
CA ILE A 69 -8.59 16.58 7.41
C ILE A 69 -9.71 17.58 7.12
N LEU A 70 -10.40 17.43 5.99
CA LEU A 70 -11.49 18.33 5.59
C LEU A 70 -12.65 18.27 6.58
N LEU A 71 -13.00 17.07 7.04
CA LEU A 71 -14.11 16.84 7.96
C LEU A 71 -13.75 17.23 9.41
N SER A 72 -12.52 16.96 9.86
CA SER A 72 -12.09 17.24 11.23
C SER A 72 -11.62 18.68 11.44
N GLY A 73 -11.01 19.30 10.41
CA GLY A 73 -10.47 20.66 10.47
C GLY A 73 -11.52 21.73 10.17
N PRO A 74 -11.73 22.11 8.89
CA PRO A 74 -12.68 23.18 8.52
C PRO A 74 -14.11 22.98 9.02
N LEU A 75 -14.59 21.74 9.07
CA LEU A 75 -15.94 21.40 9.51
C LEU A 75 -16.03 21.09 11.01
N GLY A 76 -14.90 20.97 11.71
CA GLY A 76 -14.84 20.75 13.16
C GLY A 76 -15.60 19.51 13.65
N LEU A 77 -15.81 18.51 12.79
CA LEU A 77 -16.63 17.35 13.16
C LEU A 77 -15.88 16.43 14.13
N PRO A 78 -16.56 15.91 15.17
CA PRO A 78 -15.94 14.97 16.09
C PRO A 78 -15.59 13.66 15.37
N ASN A 79 -14.48 13.02 15.76
CA ASN A 79 -13.95 11.81 15.11
C ASN A 79 -14.99 10.70 14.94
N MET A 80 -15.90 10.53 15.90
CA MET A 80 -17.00 9.57 15.81
C MET A 80 -17.86 9.82 14.57
N VAL A 81 -18.25 11.08 14.33
CA VAL A 81 -19.07 11.47 13.17
C VAL A 81 -18.27 11.27 11.88
N VAL A 82 -16.98 11.63 11.87
CA VAL A 82 -16.11 11.41 10.71
C VAL A 82 -16.04 9.93 10.34
N PHE A 83 -15.79 9.04 11.30
CA PHE A 83 -15.74 7.60 11.06
C PHE A 83 -17.10 7.02 10.63
N CYS A 84 -18.20 7.54 11.18
CA CYS A 84 -19.55 7.17 10.72
C CYS A 84 -19.82 7.62 9.28
N LEU A 85 -19.39 8.83 8.90
CA LEU A 85 -19.50 9.33 7.53
C LEU A 85 -18.62 8.57 6.53
N MET A 86 -17.58 7.88 7.00
CA MET A 86 -16.77 7.00 6.16
C MET A 86 -17.43 5.63 5.91
N LEU A 87 -18.38 5.17 6.73
CA LEU A 87 -19.05 3.86 6.53
C LEU A 87 -19.73 3.70 5.16
N PRO A 88 -20.47 4.69 4.63
CA PRO A 88 -21.12 4.57 3.33
C PRO A 88 -20.14 4.37 2.17
N THR A 89 -18.85 4.72 2.31
CA THR A 89 -17.83 4.48 1.28
C THR A 89 -17.60 2.99 0.97
N ALA A 90 -18.02 2.10 1.88
CA ALA A 90 -18.02 0.66 1.63
C ALA A 90 -19.05 0.24 0.57
N LEU A 91 -20.17 0.97 0.41
CA LEU A 91 -21.22 0.66 -0.55
C LEU A 91 -20.78 0.79 -2.01
N PRO A 92 -20.15 1.90 -2.47
CA PRO A 92 -19.64 1.98 -3.83
C PRO A 92 -18.53 0.96 -4.09
N TYR A 93 -17.70 0.65 -3.09
CA TYR A 93 -16.69 -0.41 -3.22
C TYR A 93 -17.35 -1.79 -3.44
N TRP A 94 -18.34 -2.13 -2.62
CA TRP A 94 -19.11 -3.36 -2.75
C TRP A 94 -19.84 -3.43 -4.09
N ALA A 95 -20.48 -2.35 -4.51
CA ALA A 95 -21.17 -2.26 -5.80
C ALA A 95 -20.20 -2.41 -6.99
N ALA A 96 -19.04 -1.75 -6.94
CA ALA A 96 -18.01 -1.87 -7.96
C ALA A 96 -17.45 -3.29 -8.04
N PHE A 97 -17.22 -3.95 -6.89
CA PHE A 97 -16.81 -5.35 -6.85
C PHE A 97 -17.84 -6.27 -7.52
N HIS A 98 -19.12 -6.15 -7.17
CA HIS A 98 -20.17 -6.96 -7.77
C HIS A 98 -20.35 -6.69 -9.26
N TYR A 99 -20.27 -5.43 -9.68
CA TYR A 99 -20.31 -5.07 -11.09
C TYR A 99 -19.15 -5.72 -11.86
N LEU A 100 -17.92 -5.59 -11.36
CA LEU A 100 -16.74 -6.16 -11.99
C LEU A 100 -16.78 -7.68 -11.99
N HIS A 101 -17.23 -8.29 -10.89
CA HIS A 101 -17.39 -9.74 -10.78
C HIS A 101 -18.43 -10.26 -11.78
N ARG A 102 -19.58 -9.58 -11.89
CA ARG A 102 -20.63 -9.93 -12.84
C ARG A 102 -20.14 -9.82 -14.28
N GLU A 103 -19.42 -8.75 -14.62
CA GLU A 103 -18.89 -8.59 -15.98
C GLU A 103 -17.78 -9.61 -16.28
N ALA A 104 -16.96 -9.96 -15.28
CA ALA A 104 -15.92 -10.97 -15.42
C ALA A 104 -16.48 -12.39 -15.63
N THR A 105 -17.63 -12.71 -15.04
CA THR A 105 -18.31 -14.01 -15.13
C THR A 105 -19.35 -14.09 -16.26
N ARG A 106 -19.79 -12.95 -16.80
CA ARG A 106 -20.74 -12.87 -17.90
C ARG A 106 -20.26 -13.66 -19.11
N GLY A 107 -21.03 -14.68 -19.50
CA GLY A 107 -20.74 -15.56 -20.64
C GLY A 107 -19.63 -16.59 -20.40
N LYS A 108 -19.17 -16.78 -19.15
CA LYS A 108 -18.17 -17.80 -18.76
C LYS A 108 -18.74 -18.87 -17.82
N GLU A 109 -20.06 -18.99 -17.73
CA GLU A 109 -20.73 -20.06 -16.99
C GLU A 109 -20.28 -21.43 -17.53
N GLY A 110 -19.43 -22.13 -16.78
CA GLY A 110 -18.84 -23.42 -17.16
C GLY A 110 -17.34 -23.40 -17.50
N ALA A 111 -16.67 -22.24 -17.57
CA ALA A 111 -15.22 -22.18 -17.70
C ALA A 111 -14.55 -22.28 -16.31
N SER A 112 -13.77 -23.34 -16.08
CA SER A 112 -13.03 -23.54 -14.81
C SER A 112 -12.26 -22.28 -14.42
N LEU A 113 -12.54 -21.77 -13.21
CA LEU A 113 -11.87 -20.61 -12.60
C LEU A 113 -10.33 -20.70 -12.68
N ALA A 114 -9.78 -21.92 -12.71
CA ALA A 114 -8.35 -22.19 -12.87
C ALA A 114 -7.77 -21.62 -14.18
N LYS A 115 -8.57 -21.55 -15.25
CA LYS A 115 -8.17 -21.00 -16.56
C LYS A 115 -8.10 -19.47 -16.56
N VAL A 116 -8.77 -18.81 -15.61
CA VAL A 116 -8.83 -17.34 -15.46
C VAL A 116 -7.91 -16.82 -14.35
N ALA A 117 -7.58 -17.66 -13.36
CA ALA A 117 -6.88 -17.25 -12.14
C ALA A 117 -5.34 -17.43 -12.15
N GLY A 118 -4.69 -17.83 -13.25
CA GLY A 118 -3.21 -17.89 -13.22
C GLY A 118 -2.44 -18.63 -14.32
N GLY A 119 -3.04 -18.95 -15.46
CA GLY A 119 -2.29 -19.53 -16.58
C GLY A 119 -1.78 -18.45 -17.55
N THR A 120 -0.79 -17.65 -17.17
CA THR A 120 -0.28 -16.59 -18.06
C THR A 120 0.62 -17.17 -19.14
N LEU A 121 0.03 -17.26 -20.33
CA LEU A 121 0.61 -17.10 -21.67
C LEU A 121 1.95 -16.33 -21.67
N ALA A 122 3.08 -17.01 -21.92
CA ALA A 122 4.36 -16.35 -22.18
C ALA A 122 4.73 -16.52 -23.65
N LEU A 123 4.72 -15.39 -24.36
CA LEU A 123 5.29 -15.16 -25.69
C LEU A 123 6.66 -15.84 -25.84
N ALA A 124 6.78 -16.68 -26.86
CA ALA A 124 7.98 -17.40 -27.21
C ALA A 124 9.12 -16.45 -27.61
N ARG A 125 10.31 -16.71 -27.04
CA ARG A 125 11.59 -16.18 -27.50
C ARG A 125 11.75 -16.48 -29.00
N VAL A 126 11.95 -15.45 -29.82
CA VAL A 126 12.49 -15.61 -31.18
C VAL A 126 13.97 -15.93 -31.04
N GLY A 127 14.34 -17.16 -31.37
CA GLY A 127 15.73 -17.60 -31.37
C GLY A 127 15.85 -19.01 -31.95
N GLY A 128 15.94 -19.08 -33.28
CA GLY A 128 16.48 -20.19 -34.06
C GLY A 128 15.65 -21.48 -34.08
N ASP A 129 14.82 -21.67 -35.10
CA ASP A 129 15.16 -22.46 -36.31
C ASP A 129 13.88 -22.79 -37.10
N PHE A 130 14.01 -22.91 -38.41
CA PHE A 130 12.89 -23.11 -39.35
C PHE A 130 12.30 -24.52 -39.23
N GLY A 131 11.05 -24.63 -38.75
CA GLY A 131 10.27 -25.88 -38.79
C GLY A 131 8.76 -25.60 -38.85
N PRO A 132 7.95 -26.44 -39.55
CA PRO A 132 6.54 -26.17 -39.77
C PRO A 132 5.73 -26.37 -38.48
N ARG A 133 5.05 -25.29 -38.06
CA ARG A 133 4.01 -25.17 -37.02
C ARG A 133 3.55 -26.50 -36.40
N GLU A 134 4.25 -26.93 -35.35
CA GLU A 134 3.73 -27.91 -34.40
C GLU A 134 2.71 -27.20 -33.50
N GLN A 135 1.48 -27.72 -33.49
CA GLN A 135 0.40 -27.23 -32.65
C GLN A 135 0.82 -27.42 -31.18
N LEU A 136 1.13 -26.33 -30.49
CA LEU A 136 1.39 -26.35 -29.04
C LEU A 136 0.17 -26.91 -28.32
N GLN A 137 0.28 -28.14 -27.85
CA GLN A 137 -0.60 -28.68 -26.83
C GLN A 137 -0.44 -27.81 -25.57
N PRO A 138 -1.53 -27.44 -24.89
CA PRO A 138 -1.46 -26.62 -23.69
C PRO A 138 -0.82 -27.44 -22.57
N SER A 139 0.50 -27.37 -22.45
CA SER A 139 1.23 -27.93 -21.31
C SER A 139 0.83 -27.11 -20.09
N GLU A 140 0.07 -27.76 -19.21
CA GLU A 140 -0.35 -27.27 -17.91
C GLU A 140 0.89 -26.85 -17.11
N ALA A 141 1.21 -25.56 -17.12
CA ALA A 141 2.18 -25.00 -16.20
C ALA A 141 1.56 -25.04 -14.79
N LEU A 142 1.68 -26.21 -14.16
CA LEU A 142 1.36 -26.47 -12.78
C LEU A 142 2.05 -25.39 -11.95
N VAL A 143 1.29 -24.56 -11.24
CA VAL A 143 1.81 -23.64 -10.23
C VAL A 143 2.76 -24.46 -9.36
N ALA A 144 4.07 -24.19 -9.49
CA ALA A 144 5.07 -25.02 -8.84
C ALA A 144 4.74 -25.03 -7.34
N PRO A 145 4.60 -26.20 -6.71
CA PRO A 145 4.24 -26.27 -5.31
C PRO A 145 5.23 -25.44 -4.50
N ALA A 146 4.76 -24.88 -3.38
CA ALA A 146 5.58 -24.11 -2.43
C ALA A 146 6.56 -25.04 -1.68
N THR A 147 7.38 -25.75 -2.44
CA THR A 147 8.43 -26.63 -1.96
C THR A 147 9.62 -25.77 -1.55
N TRP A 148 10.32 -26.20 -0.51
CA TRP A 148 11.51 -25.52 0.01
C TRP A 148 12.57 -25.23 -1.08
N ALA A 149 12.71 -26.12 -2.06
CA ALA A 149 13.58 -25.93 -3.21
C ALA A 149 13.18 -24.69 -4.06
N ASN A 150 11.88 -24.48 -4.29
CA ASN A 150 11.37 -23.36 -5.07
C ASN A 150 11.49 -22.04 -4.29
N ILE A 151 11.26 -22.07 -2.97
CA ILE A 151 11.48 -20.92 -2.09
C ILE A 151 12.95 -20.49 -2.10
N ARG A 152 13.87 -21.46 -1.99
CA ARG A 152 15.32 -21.19 -2.03
C ARG A 152 15.75 -20.60 -3.37
N THR A 153 15.20 -21.09 -4.48
CA THR A 153 15.47 -20.57 -5.82
C THR A 153 14.92 -19.16 -5.99
N ALA A 154 13.68 -18.89 -5.55
CA ALA A 154 13.10 -17.56 -5.56
C ALA A 154 13.93 -16.56 -4.73
N PHE A 155 14.40 -16.98 -3.55
CA PHE A 155 15.26 -16.16 -2.71
C PHE A 155 16.63 -15.90 -3.34
N ARG A 156 17.19 -16.86 -4.09
CA ARG A 156 18.45 -16.63 -4.83
C ARG A 156 18.28 -15.68 -6.02
N CYS A 157 17.15 -15.73 -6.71
CA CYS A 157 16.89 -14.88 -7.87
C CYS A 157 16.48 -13.45 -7.49
N SER A 158 15.71 -13.28 -6.42
CA SER A 158 15.09 -11.99 -6.06
C SER A 158 15.44 -11.49 -4.65
N GLY A 159 16.25 -12.23 -3.89
CA GLY A 159 16.51 -11.93 -2.48
C GLY A 159 17.16 -10.57 -2.24
N LEU A 160 18.06 -10.13 -3.12
CA LEU A 160 18.66 -8.80 -3.01
C LEU A 160 17.65 -7.67 -3.25
N VAL A 161 16.70 -7.86 -4.16
CA VAL A 161 15.61 -6.89 -4.40
C VAL A 161 14.64 -6.89 -3.21
N MET A 162 14.26 -8.07 -2.71
CA MET A 162 13.40 -8.19 -1.52
C MET A 162 14.03 -7.53 -0.29
N PHE A 163 15.33 -7.75 -0.06
CA PHE A 163 16.06 -7.11 1.03
C PHE A 163 16.03 -5.58 0.92
N ASN A 164 16.33 -5.03 -0.26
CA ASN A 164 16.31 -3.58 -0.46
C ASN A 164 14.92 -2.97 -0.22
N LEU A 165 13.84 -3.63 -0.68
CA LEU A 165 12.47 -3.17 -0.45
C LEU A 165 12.08 -3.22 1.03
N VAL A 166 12.44 -4.30 1.74
CA VAL A 166 12.20 -4.42 3.19
C VAL A 166 12.99 -3.35 3.95
N ALA A 167 14.26 -3.13 3.60
CA ALA A 167 15.08 -2.11 4.24
C ALA A 167 14.51 -0.70 4.04
N VAL A 168 14.12 -0.34 2.81
CA VAL A 168 13.49 0.95 2.51
C VAL A 168 12.21 1.13 3.33
N TYR A 169 11.37 0.10 3.42
CA TYR A 169 10.15 0.14 4.21
C TYR A 169 10.41 0.35 5.71
N VAL A 170 11.41 -0.32 6.27
CA VAL A 170 11.81 -0.13 7.68
C VAL A 170 12.34 1.29 7.91
N PHE A 171 13.19 1.80 7.02
CA PHE A 171 13.72 3.15 7.12
C PHE A 171 12.63 4.22 6.98
N GLU A 172 11.68 4.01 6.08
CA GLU A 172 10.50 4.85 5.94
C GLU A 172 9.69 4.89 7.24
N ARG A 173 9.40 3.73 7.86
CA ARG A 173 8.67 3.64 9.12
C ARG A 173 9.43 4.21 10.32
N ALA A 174 10.76 4.20 10.25
CA ALA A 174 11.62 4.87 11.23
C ALA A 174 11.50 6.40 11.13
N VAL A 175 11.49 6.96 9.92
CA VAL A 175 11.30 8.40 9.71
C VAL A 175 9.87 8.81 10.08
N PHE A 176 8.86 8.17 9.50
CA PHE A 176 7.46 8.48 9.74
C PHE A 176 6.64 7.22 10.07
N PRO A 177 5.93 7.16 11.22
CA PRO A 177 5.72 8.26 12.16
C PRO A 177 6.85 8.48 13.18
N GLY A 178 7.89 7.64 13.27
CA GLY A 178 8.83 7.62 14.40
C GLY A 178 9.60 8.93 14.70
N LEU A 179 10.56 9.30 13.84
CA LEU A 179 11.45 10.45 14.07
C LEU A 179 10.76 11.79 13.81
N ALA A 180 9.87 11.85 12.81
CA ALA A 180 9.12 13.06 12.46
C ALA A 180 8.14 13.48 13.57
N ASP A 181 7.43 12.53 14.19
CA ASP A 181 6.53 12.84 15.32
C ASP A 181 7.31 13.41 16.51
N ARG A 182 8.53 12.91 16.76
CA ARG A 182 9.40 13.43 17.81
C ARG A 182 9.83 14.86 17.57
N GLU A 183 10.12 15.28 16.34
CA GLU A 183 10.58 16.65 16.08
C GLU A 183 9.49 17.70 16.11
N THR A 184 8.26 17.32 15.75
CA THR A 184 7.19 18.30 15.67
C THR A 184 6.78 18.79 17.05
N LEU A 185 6.92 20.10 17.29
CA LEU A 185 6.61 20.75 18.58
C LEU A 185 5.11 20.81 18.90
N CYS A 186 4.23 20.63 17.90
CA CYS A 186 2.79 20.54 18.07
C CYS A 186 2.29 19.15 17.69
N SER A 187 2.00 18.32 18.69
CA SER A 187 1.27 17.05 18.54
C SER A 187 -0.22 17.30 18.28
N SER A 188 -0.54 18.11 17.26
CA SER A 188 -1.93 18.31 16.84
C SER A 188 -2.36 17.15 15.94
N LYS A 189 -3.62 16.74 16.06
CA LYS A 189 -4.20 15.65 15.24
C LYS A 189 -4.15 16.01 13.75
N GLU A 190 -4.23 17.30 13.47
CA GLU A 190 -4.19 17.92 12.15
C GLU A 190 -2.81 17.78 11.50
N TRP A 191 -1.73 17.95 12.27
CA TRP A 191 -0.37 17.77 11.76
C TRP A 191 -0.10 16.33 11.34
N TYR A 192 -0.46 15.37 12.19
CA TYR A 192 -0.31 13.95 11.88
C TYR A 192 -1.06 13.57 10.59
N ALA A 193 -2.31 14.05 10.45
CA ALA A 193 -3.11 13.78 9.26
C ALA A 193 -2.52 14.46 8.01
N THR A 194 -1.99 15.67 8.14
CA THR A 194 -1.33 16.40 7.04
C THR A 194 -0.07 15.67 6.57
N MET A 195 0.80 15.26 7.50
CA MET A 195 1.98 14.46 7.20
C MET A 195 1.61 13.13 6.55
N TRP A 196 0.57 12.45 7.04
CA TRP A 196 0.05 11.21 6.44
C TRP A 196 -0.41 11.44 4.99
N THR A 197 -1.11 12.55 4.73
CA THR A 197 -1.59 12.88 3.38
C THR A 197 -0.43 13.19 2.44
N CYS A 198 0.55 14.00 2.87
CA CYS A 198 1.77 14.27 2.11
C CYS A 198 2.55 12.99 1.81
N TYR A 199 2.66 12.10 2.79
CA TYR A 199 3.24 10.78 2.61
C TYR A 199 2.49 9.96 1.54
N CYS A 200 1.16 9.90 1.59
CA CYS A 200 0.36 9.19 0.58
C CYS A 200 0.51 9.80 -0.82
N ILE A 201 0.64 11.13 -0.94
CA ILE A 201 0.94 11.80 -2.21
C ILE A 201 2.30 11.35 -2.74
N GLY A 202 3.34 11.36 -1.89
CA GLY A 202 4.68 10.92 -2.24
C GLY A 202 4.71 9.46 -2.70
N VAL A 203 4.03 8.57 -1.97
CA VAL A 203 3.89 7.15 -2.37
C VAL A 203 3.16 7.01 -3.69
N THR A 204 2.08 7.77 -3.90
CA THR A 204 1.32 7.74 -5.17
C THR A 204 2.19 8.18 -6.32
N LEU A 205 2.90 9.30 -6.18
CA LEU A 205 3.80 9.83 -7.20
C LEU A 205 4.95 8.86 -7.49
N SER A 206 5.50 8.22 -6.45
CA SER A 206 6.53 7.19 -6.58
C SER A 206 6.02 5.95 -7.33
N ARG A 207 4.76 5.54 -7.13
CA ARG A 207 4.18 4.39 -7.84
C ARG A 207 3.81 4.73 -9.29
N LEU A 208 3.35 5.96 -9.53
CA LEU A 208 3.09 6.47 -10.88
C LEU A 208 4.38 6.66 -11.69
N SER A 209 5.46 7.06 -11.03
CA SER A 209 6.73 7.30 -11.71
C SER A 209 7.33 6.03 -12.31
N VAL A 210 7.05 4.84 -11.75
CA VAL A 210 7.52 3.55 -12.29
C VAL A 210 6.97 3.27 -13.70
N ALA A 211 5.78 3.81 -14.04
CA ALA A 211 5.22 3.70 -15.39
C ALA A 211 5.93 4.59 -16.41
N ILE A 212 6.66 5.62 -15.96
CA ILE A 212 7.35 6.61 -16.81
C ILE A 212 8.87 6.36 -16.82
N PHE A 213 9.46 6.08 -15.65
CA PHE A 213 10.88 5.88 -15.43
C PHE A 213 11.11 4.61 -14.59
N ARG A 214 11.71 3.59 -15.20
CA ARG A 214 12.03 2.35 -14.51
C ARG A 214 13.43 2.45 -13.89
N ILE A 215 13.50 2.48 -12.56
CA ILE A 215 14.78 2.51 -11.83
C ILE A 215 15.36 1.09 -11.80
N GLU A 216 16.43 0.87 -12.56
CA GLU A 216 17.12 -0.44 -12.60
C GLU A 216 17.99 -0.69 -11.36
N ARG A 217 18.42 0.37 -10.68
CA ARG A 217 19.33 0.32 -9.52
C ARG A 217 18.60 0.60 -8.21
N VAL A 218 17.88 -0.41 -7.72
CA VAL A 218 17.07 -0.31 -6.48
C VAL A 218 17.90 0.04 -5.23
N TRP A 219 19.16 -0.39 -5.19
CA TRP A 219 20.06 -0.13 -4.05
C TRP A 219 20.33 1.37 -3.81
N LEU A 220 20.25 2.21 -4.85
CA LEU A 220 20.39 3.67 -4.71
C LEU A 220 19.29 4.24 -3.81
N VAL A 221 18.06 3.74 -3.95
CA VAL A 221 16.92 4.18 -3.14
C VAL A 221 17.13 3.78 -1.67
N THR A 222 17.66 2.59 -1.42
CA THR A 222 17.98 2.13 -0.05
C THR A 222 19.05 2.99 0.62
N VAL A 223 20.11 3.36 -0.12
CA VAL A 223 21.16 4.25 0.40
C VAL A 223 20.63 5.65 0.66
N LEU A 224 19.82 6.21 -0.25
CA LEU A 224 19.18 7.51 -0.04
C LEU A 224 18.25 7.49 1.16
N GLN A 225 17.49 6.42 1.35
CA GLN A 225 16.58 6.31 2.49
C GLN A 225 17.34 6.16 3.81
N LEU A 226 18.46 5.45 3.81
CA LEU A 226 19.37 5.41 4.97
C LEU A 226 19.94 6.79 5.28
N ALA A 227 20.40 7.53 4.27
CA ALA A 227 20.88 8.90 4.45
C ALA A 227 19.79 9.82 5.03
N ASN A 228 18.54 9.66 4.57
CA ASN A 228 17.39 10.39 5.10
C ASN A 228 17.13 10.08 6.58
N VAL A 229 17.18 8.79 6.98
CA VAL A 229 17.09 8.39 8.40
C VAL A 229 18.19 9.05 9.23
N LEU A 230 19.45 8.99 8.77
CA LEU A 230 20.58 9.60 9.48
C LEU A 230 20.42 11.12 9.61
N GLY A 231 19.92 11.79 8.57
CA GLY A 231 19.58 13.21 8.60
C GLY A 231 18.54 13.53 9.67
N TRP A 232 17.42 12.79 9.70
CA TRP A 232 16.39 12.95 10.73
C TRP A 232 16.90 12.65 12.14
N VAL A 233 17.72 11.63 12.33
CA VAL A 233 18.35 11.34 13.64
C VAL A 233 19.25 12.49 14.08
N ALA A 234 20.08 13.03 13.17
CA ALA A 234 20.93 14.16 13.47
C ALA A 234 20.14 15.42 13.78
N GLU A 235 19.03 15.66 13.06
CA GLU A 235 18.12 16.76 13.31
C GLU A 235 17.47 16.64 14.68
N VAL A 236 16.95 15.46 15.02
CA VAL A 236 16.35 15.18 16.34
C VAL A 236 17.31 15.46 17.49
N HIS A 237 18.59 15.19 17.29
CA HIS A 237 19.60 15.42 18.30
C HIS A 237 20.12 16.86 18.34
N SER A 238 20.10 17.55 17.19
CA SER A 238 20.65 18.91 17.05
C SER A 238 19.61 20.00 17.29
N GLY A 239 18.31 19.70 17.14
CA GLY A 239 17.19 20.61 17.34
C GLY A 239 17.26 21.89 16.50
N ARG A 240 17.89 21.85 15.31
CA ARG A 240 18.16 23.05 14.51
C ARG A 240 16.89 23.68 13.95
N ILE A 241 15.96 22.85 13.48
CA ILE A 241 14.64 23.26 12.99
C ILE A 241 13.82 23.82 14.13
N ARG A 242 13.86 23.19 15.31
CA ARG A 242 13.19 23.70 16.52
C ARG A 242 13.73 25.07 16.95
N GLY A 243 15.05 25.27 16.87
CA GLY A 243 15.69 26.54 17.22
C GLY A 243 15.60 27.64 16.14
N ALA A 244 15.17 27.32 14.93
CA ALA A 244 15.08 28.26 13.81
C ALA A 244 13.67 28.85 13.60
N LEU A 245 12.65 28.35 14.32
CA LEU A 245 11.28 28.86 14.22
C LEU A 245 11.11 30.12 15.10
N PRO A 246 10.59 31.24 14.56
CA PRO A 246 10.31 32.44 15.35
C PRO A 246 9.30 32.16 16.46
N GLU A 247 9.53 32.68 17.67
CA GLU A 247 8.63 32.57 18.83
C GLU A 247 7.22 33.17 18.61
N GLU A 248 6.94 33.82 17.48
CA GLU A 248 5.71 34.58 17.22
C GLU A 248 4.45 33.74 16.95
N HIS A 249 4.56 32.41 16.82
CA HIS A 249 3.41 31.50 16.86
C HIS A 249 3.55 30.58 18.07
N GLY A 250 3.57 31.21 19.24
CA GLY A 250 3.64 30.57 20.55
C GLY A 250 2.91 29.23 20.63
N LEU A 251 3.64 28.29 21.20
CA LEU A 251 3.17 27.19 22.04
C LEU A 251 1.74 27.35 22.58
#